data_AF-A0A368KSD6-F1
#
_entry.id   AF-A0A368KSD6-F1
#
_cell.length_a   1.000
_cell.length_b   1.000
_cell.length_c   1.000
_cell.angle_alpha   90.00
_cell.angle_beta   90.00
_cell.angle_gamma   90.00
#
_symmetry.space_group_name_H-M   'P 1'
#
loop_
_entity.id
_entity.type
_entity.pdbx_description
1 polymer ?
#
loop_
_entity_poly.entity_id
_entity_poly.type
_entity_poly.pdbx_seq_one_letter_code
_entity_poly.pdbx_strand_id
1 'polypeptide(L)'
;MKHSIAWKISSFFASHQESGEFVRYPREALYKLIGATTEPSRFVYVTKCSALSPRLLPDLPTDVTLLSRDGLPAPSDVELISCISKQVPIGFLGDLDPADLLTFAWLQAHFAPRQVPLLGIQDRLIQCLSDEEQRKCSLPFDESEIDALPLLQEALPDLQELIGPQSYRLIMSRQKIELEGLVHGHRWTPEHFWQTLFAEQHYGGPLYS
;
A
#
# COMPACT_ATOMS: atom_id res chain seq x y z
N MET A 1 -30.77 0.14 2.89
CA MET A 1 -29.70 -0.76 3.40
C MET A 1 -28.39 0.02 3.35
N LYS A 2 -27.58 0.05 4.42
CA LYS A 2 -26.25 0.67 4.36
C LYS A 2 -25.30 -0.31 3.65
N HIS A 3 -24.66 0.12 2.57
CA HIS A 3 -23.65 -0.69 1.91
C HIS A 3 -22.36 -0.75 2.75
N SER A 4 -21.63 -1.88 2.68
CA SER A 4 -20.33 -2.00 3.34
C SER A 4 -19.29 -1.09 2.67
N ILE A 5 -18.25 -0.71 3.41
CA ILE A 5 -17.18 0.14 2.88
C ILE A 5 -16.46 -0.54 1.70
N ALA A 6 -16.19 -1.84 1.80
CA ALA A 6 -15.64 -2.66 0.72
C ALA A 6 -16.47 -2.55 -0.58
N TRP A 7 -17.81 -2.61 -0.46
CA TRP A 7 -18.69 -2.48 -1.61
C TRP A 7 -18.61 -1.08 -2.23
N LYS A 8 -18.56 -0.03 -1.41
CA LYS A 8 -18.43 1.36 -1.88
C LYS A 8 -17.13 1.56 -2.64
N ILE A 9 -16.01 1.07 -2.10
CA ILE A 9 -14.69 1.12 -2.74
C ILE A 9 -14.72 0.36 -4.07
N SER A 10 -15.19 -0.89 -4.09
CA SER A 10 -15.26 -1.66 -5.34
C SER A 10 -16.19 -1.03 -6.38
N SER A 11 -17.24 -0.34 -5.95
CA SER A 11 -18.16 0.36 -6.85
C SER A 11 -17.52 1.63 -7.42
N PHE A 12 -16.77 2.37 -6.60
CA PHE A 12 -16.00 3.54 -7.05
C PHE A 12 -14.95 3.15 -8.08
N PHE A 13 -14.17 2.08 -7.82
CA PHE A 13 -13.19 1.58 -8.79
C PHE A 13 -13.85 1.09 -10.08
N ALA A 14 -15.09 0.61 -10.02
CA ALA A 14 -15.84 0.23 -11.21
C ALA A 14 -16.21 1.42 -12.09
N SER A 15 -16.55 2.56 -11.47
CA SER A 15 -17.04 3.73 -12.20
C SER A 15 -15.92 4.62 -12.73
N HIS A 16 -14.66 4.41 -12.32
CA HIS A 16 -13.52 5.25 -12.69
C HIS A 16 -12.44 4.49 -13.48
N GLN A 17 -12.77 3.37 -14.12
CA GLN A 17 -11.79 2.55 -14.86
C GLN A 17 -11.11 3.30 -16.02
N GLU A 18 -11.77 4.32 -16.58
CA GLU A 18 -11.24 5.11 -17.69
C GLU A 18 -10.03 5.99 -17.30
N SER A 19 -9.84 6.26 -15.99
CA SER A 19 -8.68 7.00 -15.47
C SER A 19 -7.36 6.23 -15.62
N GLY A 20 -7.41 4.90 -15.61
CA GLY A 20 -6.22 4.05 -15.49
C GLY A 20 -5.72 3.87 -14.05
N GLU A 21 -6.02 4.79 -13.13
CA GLU A 21 -5.61 4.75 -11.72
C GLU A 21 -6.47 3.76 -10.91
N PHE A 22 -7.78 3.73 -11.17
CA PHE A 22 -8.74 2.94 -10.39
C PHE A 22 -9.08 1.59 -11.04
N VAL A 23 -8.21 0.60 -10.86
CA VAL A 23 -8.38 -0.75 -11.45
C VAL A 23 -9.18 -1.69 -10.53
N ARG A 24 -10.47 -1.88 -10.82
CA ARG A 24 -11.38 -2.72 -9.98
C ARG A 24 -10.98 -4.19 -9.89
N TYR A 25 -10.46 -4.77 -10.97
CA TYR A 25 -9.92 -6.13 -11.00
C TYR A 25 -8.92 -6.19 -12.15
N PRO A 26 -7.65 -6.51 -11.91
CA PRO A 26 -6.71 -6.82 -12.97
C PRO A 26 -7.13 -8.13 -13.63
N ARG A 27 -8.14 -8.11 -14.51
CA ARG A 27 -8.64 -9.33 -15.17
C ARG A 27 -7.58 -9.94 -16.11
N GLU A 28 -6.55 -9.18 -16.47
CA GLU A 28 -5.54 -9.57 -17.45
C GLU A 28 -4.08 -9.33 -17.01
N ALA A 29 -3.81 -8.52 -15.97
CA ALA A 29 -2.44 -8.33 -15.51
C ALA A 29 -1.95 -9.61 -14.80
N LEU A 30 -0.69 -9.99 -15.02
CA LEU A 30 -0.05 -11.09 -14.30
C LEU A 30 0.26 -10.64 -12.87
N TYR A 31 0.01 -11.50 -11.87
CA TYR A 31 0.53 -11.24 -10.53
C TYR A 31 1.98 -11.68 -10.49
N LYS A 32 2.78 -11.03 -9.65
CA LYS A 32 4.17 -11.44 -9.42
C LYS A 32 4.31 -11.90 -7.98
N LEU A 33 4.67 -13.16 -7.78
CA LEU A 33 4.97 -13.72 -6.46
C LEU A 33 6.47 -13.96 -6.34
N ILE A 34 7.10 -13.34 -5.34
CA ILE A 34 8.48 -13.60 -4.95
C ILE A 34 8.41 -14.28 -3.58
N GLY A 35 8.71 -15.57 -3.55
CA GLY A 35 8.71 -16.36 -2.30
C GLY A 35 9.92 -16.05 -1.43
N ALA A 36 9.72 -16.05 -0.11
CA ALA A 36 10.81 -16.07 0.86
C ALA A 36 11.72 -17.28 0.60
N THR A 37 13.03 -17.10 0.83
CA THR A 37 14.03 -18.18 0.73
C THR A 37 14.28 -18.89 2.06
N THR A 38 13.70 -18.36 3.14
CA THR A 38 13.67 -18.94 4.49
C THR A 38 12.22 -18.98 5.00
N GLU A 39 12.00 -19.49 6.22
CA GLU A 39 10.66 -19.49 6.83
C GLU A 39 10.06 -18.06 6.79
N PRO A 40 8.92 -17.85 6.11
CA PRO A 40 8.38 -16.51 5.94
C PRO A 40 7.94 -15.98 7.31
N SER A 41 8.44 -14.79 7.67
CA SER A 41 7.99 -14.05 8.85
C SER A 41 7.06 -12.89 8.46
N ARG A 42 7.07 -12.50 7.18
CA ARG A 42 6.30 -11.37 6.64
C ARG A 42 5.77 -11.71 5.26
N PHE A 43 4.54 -11.28 5.01
CA PHE A 43 3.97 -11.23 3.67
C PHE A 43 3.71 -9.78 3.29
N VAL A 44 4.13 -9.34 2.10
CA VAL A 44 3.91 -7.98 1.60
C VAL A 44 3.07 -8.04 0.34
N TYR A 45 1.88 -7.46 0.38
CA TYR A 45 1.09 -7.11 -0.80
C TYR A 45 1.56 -5.76 -1.32
N VAL A 46 2.00 -5.70 -2.57
CA VAL A 46 2.46 -4.46 -3.22
C VAL A 46 1.63 -4.18 -4.46
N THR A 47 1.24 -2.92 -4.66
CA THR A 47 0.45 -2.51 -5.83
C THR A 47 1.31 -2.34 -7.07
N LYS A 48 2.61 -2.06 -6.91
CA LYS A 48 3.51 -1.75 -8.03
C LYS A 48 4.93 -2.27 -7.83
N CYS A 49 5.18 -3.54 -8.15
CA CYS A 49 6.51 -4.15 -7.96
C CYS A 49 7.58 -3.59 -8.91
N SER A 50 7.20 -2.93 -10.01
CA SER A 50 8.14 -2.19 -10.85
C SER A 50 8.87 -1.11 -10.08
N ALA A 51 8.23 -0.46 -9.10
CA ALA A 51 8.87 0.58 -8.28
C ALA A 51 10.08 0.06 -7.50
N LEU A 52 10.05 -1.20 -7.10
CA LEU A 52 11.11 -1.84 -6.32
C LEU A 52 12.21 -2.43 -7.22
N SER A 53 11.90 -2.67 -8.50
CA SER A 53 12.82 -3.25 -9.48
C SER A 53 13.54 -2.15 -10.25
N PRO A 54 14.86 -2.25 -10.50
CA PRO A 54 15.79 -3.31 -10.12
C PRO A 54 16.55 -3.03 -8.81
N ARG A 55 16.26 -1.93 -8.10
CA ARG A 55 17.15 -1.42 -7.04
C ARG A 55 16.98 -2.12 -5.69
N LEU A 56 15.76 -2.49 -5.31
CA LEU A 56 15.44 -2.98 -3.97
C LEU A 56 15.10 -4.48 -3.96
N LEU A 57 14.53 -5.01 -5.05
CA LEU A 57 14.14 -6.42 -5.13
C LEU A 57 15.30 -7.43 -5.03
N PRO A 58 16.50 -7.20 -5.61
CA PRO A 58 17.60 -8.16 -5.49
C PRO A 58 18.02 -8.43 -4.05
N ASP A 59 17.78 -7.46 -3.17
CA ASP A 59 18.11 -7.49 -1.75
C ASP A 59 16.85 -7.55 -0.87
N LEU A 60 15.75 -8.11 -1.40
CA LEU A 60 14.56 -8.42 -0.61
C LEU A 60 14.95 -9.33 0.58
N PRO A 61 14.55 -9.01 1.83
CA PRO A 61 14.90 -9.85 2.98
C PRO A 61 14.44 -11.30 2.80
N THR A 62 15.27 -12.25 3.24
CA THR A 62 15.08 -13.69 2.95
C THR A 62 13.83 -14.30 3.61
N ASP A 63 13.26 -13.61 4.60
CA ASP A 63 12.05 -14.00 5.34
C ASP A 63 10.78 -13.27 4.85
N VAL A 64 10.87 -12.49 3.76
CA VAL A 64 9.76 -11.75 3.18
C VAL A 64 9.25 -12.46 1.92
N THR A 65 7.95 -12.76 1.90
CA THR A 65 7.23 -13.10 0.67
C THR A 65 6.53 -11.86 0.13
N LEU A 66 6.66 -11.59 -1.17
CA LEU A 66 6.06 -10.43 -1.82
C LEU A 66 5.08 -10.87 -2.92
N LEU A 67 3.85 -10.36 -2.86
CA LEU A 67 2.83 -10.50 -3.90
C LEU A 67 2.55 -9.14 -4.52
N SER A 68 2.82 -8.99 -5.81
CA SER A 68 2.48 -7.79 -6.58
C SER A 68 1.18 -7.96 -7.33
N ARG A 69 0.30 -6.96 -7.22
CA ARG A 69 -0.96 -6.92 -7.94
C ARG A 69 -1.46 -5.48 -8.10
N ASP A 70 -1.69 -5.07 -9.34
CA ASP A 70 -2.21 -3.74 -9.66
C ASP A 70 -3.71 -3.66 -9.34
N GLY A 71 -4.13 -2.62 -8.62
CA GLY A 71 -5.53 -2.38 -8.27
C GLY A 71 -6.08 -3.27 -7.15
N LEU A 72 -7.41 -3.38 -7.09
CA LEU A 72 -8.07 -4.17 -6.05
C LEU A 72 -7.83 -5.67 -6.25
N PRO A 73 -7.60 -6.42 -5.14
CA PRO A 73 -7.50 -7.87 -5.19
C PRO A 73 -8.74 -8.51 -5.81
N ALA A 74 -8.55 -9.51 -6.68
CA ALA A 74 -9.63 -10.36 -7.15
C ALA A 74 -10.13 -11.29 -6.03
N PRO A 75 -11.34 -11.86 -6.13
CA PRO A 75 -11.83 -12.83 -5.14
C PRO A 75 -10.87 -14.00 -4.88
N SER A 76 -10.19 -14.51 -5.92
CA SER A 76 -9.17 -15.56 -5.80
C SER A 76 -7.93 -15.08 -5.02
N ASP A 77 -7.57 -13.80 -5.15
CA ASP A 77 -6.47 -13.21 -4.40
C ASP A 77 -6.83 -13.15 -2.92
N VAL A 78 -8.09 -12.83 -2.57
CA VAL A 78 -8.57 -12.83 -1.18
C VAL A 78 -8.45 -14.21 -0.55
N GLU A 79 -8.79 -15.27 -1.26
CA GLU A 79 -8.65 -16.66 -0.77
C GLU A 79 -7.19 -17.02 -0.50
N LEU A 80 -6.29 -16.68 -1.43
CA LEU A 80 -4.85 -16.88 -1.28
C LEU A 80 -4.30 -16.10 -0.08
N ILE A 81 -4.60 -14.80 -0.03
CA ILE A 81 -4.18 -13.88 1.03
C ILE A 81 -4.73 -14.36 2.39
N SER A 82 -5.97 -14.86 2.45
CA SER A 82 -6.57 -15.42 3.67
C SER A 82 -5.88 -16.69 4.16
N CYS A 83 -5.37 -17.53 3.25
CA CYS A 83 -4.61 -18.70 3.65
C CYS A 83 -3.26 -18.31 4.28
N ILE A 84 -2.62 -17.27 3.74
CA ILE A 84 -1.31 -16.78 4.20
C ILE A 84 -1.44 -15.97 5.49
N SER A 85 -2.49 -15.14 5.61
CA SER A 85 -2.72 -14.25 6.76
C SER A 85 -2.88 -14.98 8.09
N LYS A 86 -3.21 -16.27 8.05
CA LYS A 86 -3.31 -17.15 9.23
C LYS A 86 -1.95 -17.45 9.86
N GLN A 87 -0.88 -17.32 9.10
CA GLN A 87 0.48 -17.68 9.50
C GLN A 87 1.34 -16.43 9.73
N VAL A 88 1.21 -15.43 8.88
CA VAL A 88 2.00 -14.19 8.93
C VAL A 88 1.14 -12.96 8.69
N PRO A 89 1.44 -11.81 9.32
CA PRO A 89 0.80 -10.54 8.98
C PRO A 89 1.05 -10.11 7.52
N ILE A 90 0.11 -9.37 6.96
CA ILE A 90 0.15 -8.86 5.58
C ILE A 90 0.45 -7.37 5.56
N GLY A 91 1.69 -7.02 5.25
CA GLY A 91 2.10 -5.68 4.88
C GLY A 91 1.41 -5.19 3.61
N PHE A 92 0.71 -4.06 3.62
CA PHE A 92 0.30 -3.38 2.38
C PHE A 92 1.30 -2.28 2.00
N LEU A 93 1.97 -2.41 0.86
CA LEU A 93 2.93 -1.45 0.33
C LEU A 93 2.36 -0.82 -0.95
N GLY A 94 1.97 0.45 -0.86
CA GLY A 94 1.49 1.23 -1.99
C GLY A 94 1.97 2.68 -1.94
N ASP A 95 1.56 3.42 -2.96
CA ASP A 95 1.76 4.85 -3.13
C ASP A 95 1.03 5.66 -2.05
N LEU A 96 1.43 6.92 -1.89
CA LEU A 96 0.69 7.88 -1.08
C LEU A 96 -0.31 8.60 -2.00
N ASP A 97 -1.39 7.91 -2.37
CA ASP A 97 -2.47 8.44 -3.17
C ASP A 97 -3.84 7.85 -2.77
N PRO A 98 -4.96 8.38 -3.29
CA PRO A 98 -6.28 7.85 -2.97
C PRO A 98 -6.52 6.41 -3.45
N ALA A 99 -5.98 5.99 -4.58
CA ALA A 99 -6.22 4.66 -5.13
C ALA A 99 -5.61 3.57 -4.25
N ASP A 100 -4.35 3.72 -3.86
CA ASP A 100 -3.66 2.75 -3.02
C ASP A 100 -4.15 2.77 -1.57
N LEU A 101 -4.47 3.95 -1.02
CA LEU A 101 -5.07 4.04 0.31
C LEU A 101 -6.48 3.42 0.36
N LEU A 102 -7.27 3.53 -0.72
CA LEU A 102 -8.55 2.82 -0.81
C LEU A 102 -8.37 1.32 -1.02
N THR A 103 -7.33 0.89 -1.73
CA THR A 103 -6.97 -0.54 -1.85
C THR A 103 -6.58 -1.11 -0.49
N PHE A 104 -5.81 -0.37 0.30
CA PHE A 104 -5.52 -0.69 1.69
C PHE A 104 -6.79 -0.82 2.55
N ALA A 105 -7.67 0.19 2.51
CA ALA A 105 -8.91 0.18 3.28
C ALA A 105 -9.82 -1.00 2.86
N TRP A 106 -9.81 -1.35 1.57
CA TRP A 106 -10.52 -2.52 1.06
C TRP A 106 -9.97 -3.82 1.63
N LEU A 107 -8.65 -3.98 1.71
CA LEU A 107 -8.02 -5.14 2.36
C LEU A 107 -8.39 -5.20 3.84
N GLN A 108 -8.34 -4.08 4.57
CA GLN A 108 -8.76 -4.02 5.98
C GLN A 108 -10.25 -4.33 6.20
N ALA A 109 -11.10 -4.17 5.18
CA ALA A 109 -12.49 -4.57 5.26
C ALA A 109 -12.71 -6.08 5.06
N HIS A 110 -11.74 -6.79 4.47
CA HIS A 110 -11.79 -8.24 4.23
C HIS A 110 -10.98 -9.06 5.25
N PHE A 111 -9.98 -8.43 5.86
CA PHE A 111 -9.10 -9.05 6.86
C PHE A 111 -9.21 -8.29 8.18
N ALA A 112 -8.88 -8.91 9.31
CA ALA A 112 -8.93 -8.17 10.58
C ALA A 112 -7.96 -6.97 10.50
N PRO A 113 -8.30 -5.76 11.00
CA PRO A 113 -7.44 -4.57 10.86
C PRO A 113 -6.00 -4.76 11.33
N ARG A 114 -5.79 -5.58 12.37
CA ARG A 114 -4.45 -5.93 12.90
C ARG A 114 -3.65 -6.90 12.01
N GLN A 115 -4.27 -7.51 11.02
CA GLN A 115 -3.63 -8.41 10.07
C GLN A 115 -3.10 -7.68 8.83
N VAL A 116 -3.55 -6.45 8.58
CA VAL A 116 -3.13 -5.64 7.43
C VAL A 116 -2.61 -4.27 7.89
N PRO A 117 -1.36 -4.20 8.37
CA PRO A 117 -0.66 -2.91 8.51
C PRO A 117 -0.47 -2.16 7.18
N LEU A 118 -0.42 -0.84 7.26
CA LEU A 118 0.10 -0.01 6.19
C LEU A 118 1.64 0.02 6.25
N LEU A 119 2.28 -0.54 5.23
CA LEU A 119 3.72 -0.41 4.98
C LEU A 119 4.06 0.74 4.03
N GLY A 120 3.11 1.14 3.17
CA GLY A 120 3.25 2.13 2.11
C GLY A 120 3.86 3.48 2.49
N ILE A 121 3.89 4.40 1.54
CA ILE A 121 4.47 5.72 1.75
C ILE A 121 3.70 6.44 2.86
N GLN A 122 4.42 6.75 3.94
CA GLN A 122 3.95 7.47 5.11
C GLN A 122 5.11 8.31 5.68
N ASP A 123 4.86 9.09 6.73
CA ASP A 123 5.84 10.06 7.27
C ASP A 123 7.23 9.46 7.49
N ARG A 124 7.34 8.22 7.96
CA ARG A 124 8.64 7.56 8.21
C ARG A 124 9.52 7.47 6.96
N LEU A 125 8.94 7.25 5.77
CA LEU A 125 9.68 7.20 4.51
C LEU A 125 9.94 8.60 3.97
N ILE A 126 8.98 9.53 4.13
CA ILE A 126 9.13 10.92 3.68
C ILE A 126 10.19 11.66 4.50
N GLN A 127 10.31 11.37 5.79
CA GLN A 127 11.31 11.98 6.68
C GLN A 127 12.76 11.62 6.31
N CYS A 128 12.97 10.55 5.54
CA CYS A 128 14.28 10.22 4.97
C CYS A 128 14.66 11.13 3.78
N LEU A 129 13.69 11.85 3.22
CA LEU A 129 13.88 12.71 2.05
C LEU A 129 14.18 14.15 2.50
N SER A 130 15.14 14.78 1.83
CA SER A 130 15.32 16.23 1.90
C SER A 130 14.13 16.98 1.32
N ASP A 131 13.93 18.26 1.70
CA ASP A 131 12.85 19.09 1.15
C ASP A 131 12.87 19.18 -0.39
N GLU A 132 14.06 19.13 -1.00
CA GLU A 132 14.19 19.12 -2.45
C GLU A 132 13.72 17.80 -3.07
N GLU A 133 14.08 16.67 -2.47
CA GLU A 133 13.62 15.35 -2.91
C GLU A 133 12.11 15.20 -2.73
N GLN A 134 11.55 15.64 -1.60
CA GLN A 134 10.10 15.63 -1.36
C GLN A 134 9.36 16.42 -2.44
N ARG A 135 9.84 17.62 -2.80
CA ARG A 135 9.25 18.42 -3.88
C ARG A 135 9.34 17.73 -5.25
N LYS A 136 10.43 17.01 -5.53
CA LYS A 136 10.61 16.30 -6.81
C LYS A 136 9.75 15.04 -6.92
N CYS A 137 9.46 14.40 -5.80
CA CYS A 137 8.65 13.17 -5.77
C CYS A 137 7.14 13.46 -5.65
N SER A 138 6.75 14.70 -5.34
CA SER A 138 5.36 15.12 -5.19
C SER A 138 4.73 15.43 -6.56
N LEU A 139 3.54 14.88 -6.79
CA LEU A 139 2.74 15.10 -7.99
C LEU A 139 1.34 15.59 -7.61
N PRO A 140 0.70 16.46 -8.41
CA PRO A 140 -0.70 16.78 -8.20
C PRO A 140 -1.58 15.56 -8.46
N PHE A 141 -2.70 15.48 -7.75
CA PHE A 141 -3.76 14.54 -8.09
C PHE A 141 -4.37 14.85 -9.46
N ASP A 142 -4.84 13.81 -10.13
CA ASP A 142 -5.80 13.95 -11.23
C ASP A 142 -7.24 14.16 -10.72
N GLU A 143 -8.19 14.31 -11.64
CA GLU A 143 -9.60 14.54 -11.30
C GLU A 143 -10.21 13.35 -10.55
N SER A 144 -9.90 12.12 -10.95
CA SER A 144 -10.46 10.91 -10.36
C SER A 144 -9.97 10.67 -8.92
N GLU A 145 -8.73 11.04 -8.64
CA GLU A 145 -8.14 11.02 -7.30
C GLU A 145 -8.76 12.06 -6.39
N ILE A 146 -9.06 13.26 -6.90
CA ILE A 146 -9.80 14.28 -6.16
C ILE A 146 -11.20 13.79 -5.82
N ASP A 147 -11.89 13.17 -6.78
CA ASP A 147 -13.23 12.59 -6.60
C ASP A 147 -13.25 11.45 -5.57
N ALA A 148 -12.13 10.76 -5.37
CA ALA A 148 -11.98 9.68 -4.39
C ALA A 148 -11.85 10.19 -2.94
N LEU A 149 -11.49 11.45 -2.71
CA LEU A 149 -11.20 11.98 -1.37
C LEU A 149 -12.33 11.82 -0.35
N PRO A 150 -13.62 12.09 -0.67
CA PRO A 150 -14.70 11.88 0.29
C PRO A 150 -14.85 10.41 0.69
N LEU A 151 -14.66 9.48 -0.25
CA LEU A 151 -14.70 8.05 0.03
C LEU A 151 -13.49 7.61 0.87
N LEU A 152 -12.32 8.18 0.60
CA LEU A 152 -11.11 7.93 1.38
C LEU A 152 -11.30 8.33 2.85
N GLN A 153 -11.86 9.52 3.11
CA GLN A 153 -12.17 9.97 4.47
C GLN A 153 -13.24 9.12 5.15
N GLU A 154 -14.21 8.60 4.40
CA GLU A 154 -15.20 7.66 4.93
C GLU A 154 -14.55 6.31 5.28
N ALA A 155 -13.64 5.82 4.43
CA ALA A 155 -13.02 4.52 4.56
C ALA A 155 -11.93 4.47 5.65
N LEU A 156 -11.22 5.58 5.82
CA LEU A 156 -10.12 5.75 6.78
C LEU A 156 -10.38 7.02 7.60
N PRO A 157 -11.28 6.98 8.61
CA PRO A 157 -11.61 8.16 9.41
C PRO A 157 -10.41 8.69 10.22
N ASP A 158 -9.49 7.81 10.60
CA ASP A 158 -8.25 8.12 11.34
C ASP A 158 -7.04 8.19 10.37
N LEU A 159 -7.26 8.70 9.15
CA LEU A 159 -6.22 8.71 8.11
C LEU A 159 -4.97 9.45 8.59
N GLN A 160 -5.11 10.58 9.27
CA GLN A 160 -3.97 11.37 9.73
C GLN A 160 -3.08 10.60 10.71
N GLU A 161 -3.67 9.87 11.64
CA GLU A 161 -2.96 9.01 12.58
C GLU A 161 -2.27 7.84 11.87
N LEU A 162 -2.90 7.31 10.82
CA LEU A 162 -2.39 6.17 10.06
C LEU A 162 -1.15 6.52 9.22
N ILE A 163 -1.19 7.61 8.43
CA ILE A 163 -0.09 7.97 7.50
C ILE A 163 0.87 9.02 8.06
N GLY A 164 0.49 9.65 9.18
CA GLY A 164 1.24 10.74 9.79
C GLY A 164 0.87 12.14 9.26
N PRO A 165 1.14 13.19 10.05
CA PRO A 165 0.72 14.56 9.75
C PRO A 165 1.34 15.16 8.48
N GLN A 166 2.53 14.75 8.05
CA GLN A 166 3.15 15.28 6.83
C GLN A 166 2.50 14.70 5.57
N SER A 167 2.30 13.40 5.54
CA SER A 167 1.63 12.65 4.48
C SER A 167 0.17 13.08 4.35
N TYR A 168 -0.51 13.25 5.49
CA TYR A 168 -1.88 13.76 5.50
C TYR A 168 -1.99 15.16 4.90
N ARG A 169 -1.05 16.06 5.21
CA ARG A 169 -1.02 17.40 4.59
C ARG A 169 -0.81 17.34 3.07
N LEU A 170 -0.02 16.41 2.56
CA LEU A 170 0.13 16.21 1.11
C LEU A 170 -1.21 15.80 0.48
N ILE A 171 -1.88 14.77 1.02
CA ILE A 171 -3.18 14.32 0.52
C ILE A 171 -4.23 15.44 0.56
N MET A 172 -4.32 16.18 1.66
CA MET A 172 -5.26 17.31 1.79
C MET A 172 -4.93 18.49 0.87
N SER A 173 -3.65 18.62 0.47
CA SER A 173 -3.20 19.59 -0.53
C SER A 173 -3.31 19.07 -1.96
N ARG A 174 -3.98 17.92 -2.15
CA ARG A 174 -4.19 17.25 -3.46
C ARG A 174 -2.86 16.91 -4.13
N GLN A 175 -1.94 16.35 -3.34
CA GLN A 175 -0.64 15.89 -3.79
C GLN A 175 -0.46 14.42 -3.43
N LYS A 176 0.18 13.66 -4.32
CA LYS A 176 0.62 12.28 -4.11
C LYS A 176 2.14 12.16 -4.15
N ILE A 177 2.62 11.03 -3.64
CA ILE A 177 3.97 10.54 -3.89
C ILE A 177 3.85 9.09 -4.36
N GLU A 178 4.41 8.79 -5.53
CA GLU A 178 4.49 7.43 -6.07
C GLU A 178 5.73 6.70 -5.54
N LEU A 179 5.65 5.38 -5.37
CA LEU A 179 6.76 4.51 -4.98
C LEU A 179 7.93 4.61 -5.95
N GLU A 180 7.69 4.66 -7.28
CA GLU A 180 8.76 4.90 -8.25
C GLU A 180 9.49 6.22 -7.99
N GLY A 181 8.72 7.28 -7.74
CA GLY A 181 9.25 8.61 -7.45
C GLY A 181 10.14 8.57 -6.21
N LEU A 182 9.66 7.96 -5.13
CA LEU A 182 10.39 7.83 -3.87
C LEU A 182 11.65 6.96 -4.00
N VAL A 183 11.56 5.81 -4.67
CA VAL A 183 12.68 4.85 -4.81
C VAL A 183 13.75 5.35 -5.78
N HIS A 184 13.36 6.05 -6.85
CA HIS A 184 14.32 6.59 -7.82
C HIS A 184 14.83 7.98 -7.46
N GLY A 185 14.00 8.80 -6.80
CA GLY A 185 14.33 10.17 -6.41
C GLY A 185 15.32 10.28 -5.26
N HIS A 186 15.46 9.22 -4.45
CA HIS A 186 16.37 9.16 -3.31
C HIS A 186 17.43 8.04 -3.46
N ARG A 187 18.55 8.22 -2.77
CA ARG A 187 19.67 7.25 -2.76
C ARG A 187 19.49 6.20 -1.66
N TRP A 188 18.42 5.43 -1.76
CA TRP A 188 18.20 4.28 -0.87
C TRP A 188 19.33 3.25 -1.01
N THR A 189 19.91 2.84 0.12
CA THR A 189 20.48 1.50 0.20
C THR A 189 19.35 0.50 0.47
N PRO A 190 19.38 -0.71 -0.11
CA PRO A 190 18.30 -1.68 0.13
C PRO A 190 18.10 -2.00 1.61
N GLU A 191 19.20 -2.17 2.36
CA GLU A 191 19.16 -2.38 3.80
C GLU A 191 18.40 -1.26 4.52
N HIS A 192 18.74 0.01 4.24
CA HIS A 192 18.09 1.15 4.90
C HIS A 192 16.61 1.26 4.53
N PHE A 193 16.25 1.01 3.27
CA PHE A 193 14.86 1.02 2.84
C PHE A 193 14.04 -0.03 3.59
N TRP A 194 14.48 -1.29 3.60
CA TRP A 194 13.76 -2.37 4.26
C TRP A 194 13.71 -2.20 5.78
N GLN A 195 14.79 -1.73 6.40
CA GLN A 195 14.79 -1.38 7.83
C GLN A 195 13.76 -0.30 8.13
N THR A 196 13.73 0.78 7.33
CA THR A 196 12.77 1.89 7.52
C THR A 196 11.34 1.42 7.29
N LEU A 197 11.10 0.58 6.29
CA LEU A 197 9.78 0.01 5.98
C LEU A 197 9.24 -0.83 7.14
N PHE A 198 10.10 -1.57 7.85
CA PHE A 198 9.71 -2.50 8.90
C PHE A 198 9.95 -1.99 10.35
N ALA A 199 10.47 -0.77 10.52
CA ALA A 199 10.99 -0.25 11.80
C ALA A 199 10.00 -0.21 12.98
N GLU A 200 8.69 -0.19 12.73
CA GLU A 200 7.66 0.00 13.77
C GLU A 200 6.76 -1.22 13.97
N GLN A 201 7.09 -2.35 13.34
CA GLN A 201 6.28 -3.56 13.43
C GLN A 201 6.71 -4.40 14.64
N HIS A 202 6.66 -3.81 15.84
CA HIS A 202 6.64 -4.58 17.08
C HIS A 202 5.28 -5.31 17.18
N TYR A 203 5.08 -6.38 16.39
CA TYR A 203 4.00 -7.35 16.58
C TYR A 203 4.22 -8.22 17.82
N GLY A 204 4.54 -7.59 18.94
CA GLY A 204 4.87 -8.24 20.21
C GLY A 204 3.69 -8.40 21.16
N GLY A 205 2.45 -8.20 20.70
CA GLY A 205 1.27 -8.64 21.44
C GLY A 205 0.97 -10.10 21.08
N PRO A 206 0.85 -11.04 22.04
CA PRO A 206 0.52 -12.43 21.72
C PRO A 206 -0.78 -12.50 20.91
N LEU A 207 -0.70 -13.10 19.72
CA LEU A 207 -1.82 -13.25 18.79
C LEU A 207 -2.85 -14.32 19.22
N TYR A 208 -2.69 -14.90 20.41
CA TYR A 208 -3.63 -15.86 20.98
C TYR A 208 -3.69 -15.69 22.51
N SER A 209 -4.77 -15.09 22.99
CA SER A 209 -5.30 -15.28 24.36
C SER A 209 -6.81 -15.29 24.28
#